data_AF-A0A8X6H630-F1
#
_entry.id   AF-A0A8X6H630-F1
#
_cell.length_a   1.000
_cell.length_b   1.000
_cell.length_c   1.000
_cell.angle_alpha   90.00
_cell.angle_beta   90.00
_cell.angle_gamma   90.00
#
_symmetry.space_group_name_H-M   'P 1'
#
loop_
_entity.id
_entity.type
_entity.pdbx_description
1 polymer ?
#
loop_
_entity_poly.entity_id
_entity_poly.type
_entity_poly.pdbx_seq_one_letter_code
_entity_poly.pdbx_strand_id
1 'polypeptide(L)'
;MCSYVLIYILEEDDEDDEFIEVKEKDGYEAETIKEPFINFDISEPSCSKELSTIEKAYLWKLGHSKTDDVKDPTTAISTISKRINETKTNIPLISVIPETKVRDDKKNNNKSKLLEKAPVLPYDIDLYHWEDEKPLVPEIVKFDSLHKFWETKDDDTEENEALKEVQIASLRTRKIDFSGKFEPVKWSCRAPLPSGKLCPRKDRYKCPFHGKIIKRDAAGNPVDPTEVAGPSNASTSVPDWQDPDLLKDIEVATGINLKLPQKRGKVKKKEDGLTNIKKIKVNTRDRLTKKIIKRYKHYAKKLDDIERKKFNDKFGDQWNYY
;
A
#
# COMPACT_ATOMS: atom_id res chain seq x y z
N MET A 1 13.77 31.40 67.03
CA MET A 1 14.96 31.13 66.19
C MET A 1 14.49 30.86 64.78
N CYS A 2 14.70 31.79 63.86
CA CYS A 2 15.04 31.51 62.47
C CYS A 2 15.55 32.83 61.89
N SER A 3 16.83 32.79 61.54
CA SER A 3 17.68 33.92 61.19
C SER A 3 17.39 34.39 59.77
N TYR A 4 17.38 35.71 59.58
CA TYR A 4 17.56 36.33 58.27
C TYR A 4 19.04 36.22 57.89
N VAL A 5 19.32 35.65 56.71
CA VAL A 5 20.64 35.66 56.09
C VAL A 5 20.50 36.39 54.76
N LEU A 6 21.04 37.59 54.72
CA LEU A 6 21.36 38.36 53.51
C LEU A 6 22.67 37.80 52.94
N ILE A 7 22.67 37.36 51.69
CA ILE A 7 23.91 37.13 50.94
C ILE A 7 23.81 37.86 49.60
N TYR A 8 24.91 38.56 49.33
CA TYR A 8 25.18 39.57 48.31
C TYR A 8 25.27 38.99 46.89
N ILE A 9 24.93 39.85 45.94
CA ILE A 9 25.21 39.71 44.50
C ILE A 9 26.72 39.90 44.30
N LEU A 10 27.38 38.95 43.64
CA LEU A 10 28.71 39.11 43.06
C LEU A 10 28.55 39.11 41.54
N GLU A 11 28.86 40.24 40.92
CA GLU A 11 29.17 40.37 39.50
C GLU A 11 30.62 39.89 39.34
N GLU A 12 30.84 38.86 38.51
CA GLU A 12 32.17 38.39 38.11
C GLU A 12 32.37 38.69 36.61
N ASP A 13 33.59 39.15 36.33
CA ASP A 13 34.09 39.90 35.19
C ASP A 13 34.00 39.19 33.82
N ASP A 14 33.60 39.94 32.79
CA ASP A 14 33.79 39.59 31.38
C ASP A 14 35.26 39.89 31.00
N GLU A 15 36.10 38.84 30.96
CA GLU A 15 37.43 38.91 30.36
C GLU A 15 37.31 38.78 28.82
N ASP A 16 37.51 39.90 28.12
CA ASP A 16 37.59 39.97 26.67
C ASP A 16 38.85 39.23 26.15
N ASP A 17 38.67 38.10 25.46
CA ASP A 17 39.72 37.37 24.75
C ASP A 17 40.27 38.22 23.56
N GLU A 18 41.40 38.89 23.78
CA GLU A 18 42.16 39.65 22.78
C GLU A 18 42.74 38.71 21.71
N PHE A 19 42.08 38.60 20.55
CA PHE A 19 42.56 37.84 19.40
C PHE A 19 43.92 38.39 18.91
N ILE A 20 44.96 37.55 18.98
CA ILE A 20 46.28 37.87 18.43
C ILE A 20 46.22 37.79 16.90
N GLU A 21 46.38 38.94 16.24
CA GLU A 21 46.43 39.04 14.78
C GLU A 21 47.72 38.41 14.23
N VAL A 22 47.59 37.21 13.67
CA VAL A 22 48.70 36.49 13.02
C VAL A 22 49.00 37.19 11.69
N LYS A 23 50.21 37.74 11.56
CA LYS A 23 50.68 38.37 10.32
C LYS A 23 50.55 37.41 9.14
N GLU A 24 49.93 37.90 8.06
CA GLU A 24 49.83 37.18 6.79
C GLU A 24 51.23 36.82 6.28
N LYS A 25 51.41 35.53 5.98
CA LYS A 25 52.69 34.98 5.54
C LYS A 25 52.76 35.09 4.02
N ASP A 26 53.16 36.26 3.55
CA ASP A 26 53.37 36.50 2.12
C ASP A 26 54.60 35.73 1.61
N GLY A 27 54.40 34.91 0.59
CA GLY A 27 55.49 34.33 -0.20
C GLY A 27 55.49 32.81 -0.36
N TYR A 28 54.35 32.20 -0.72
CA TYR A 28 54.37 30.85 -1.30
C TYR A 28 53.99 30.92 -2.78
N GLU A 29 54.99 31.03 -3.65
CA GLU A 29 54.84 30.73 -5.08
C GLU A 29 54.94 29.21 -5.24
N ALA A 30 53.81 28.58 -5.57
CA ALA A 30 53.82 27.18 -5.96
C ALA A 30 54.45 27.06 -7.35
N GLU A 31 55.73 26.68 -7.41
CA GLU A 31 56.34 26.20 -8.64
C GLU A 31 55.64 24.90 -9.08
N THR A 32 54.67 25.01 -9.98
CA THR A 32 54.07 23.85 -10.62
C THR A 32 55.11 23.23 -11.55
N ILE A 33 55.71 22.12 -11.13
CA ILE A 33 56.42 21.23 -12.05
C ILE A 33 55.37 20.70 -13.03
N LYS A 34 55.44 21.12 -14.28
CA LYS A 34 54.61 20.55 -15.36
C LYS A 34 55.08 19.12 -15.58
N GLU A 35 54.30 18.15 -15.12
CA GLU A 35 54.51 16.75 -15.50
C GLU A 35 54.44 16.61 -17.03
N PRO A 36 55.32 15.80 -17.64
CA PRO A 36 55.25 15.58 -19.08
C PRO A 36 53.96 14.85 -19.43
N PHE A 37 53.16 15.49 -20.28
CA PHE A 37 51.97 14.93 -20.90
C PHE A 37 52.37 13.68 -21.69
N ILE A 38 52.12 12.50 -21.13
CA ILE A 38 52.24 11.24 -21.86
C ILE A 38 50.98 11.11 -22.72
N ASN A 39 51.14 11.38 -24.03
CA ASN A 39 50.14 11.03 -25.02
C ASN A 39 49.93 9.51 -24.98
N PHE A 40 48.81 9.07 -24.41
CA PHE A 40 48.32 7.72 -24.66
C PHE A 40 47.56 7.77 -25.98
N ASP A 41 48.23 7.37 -27.06
CA ASP A 41 47.57 7.11 -28.34
C ASP A 41 46.61 5.93 -28.12
N ILE A 42 45.33 6.24 -27.93
CA ILE A 42 44.25 5.27 -28.05
C ILE A 42 44.16 4.93 -29.53
N SER A 43 44.97 3.95 -29.94
CA SER A 43 44.72 3.25 -31.20
C SER A 43 43.43 2.45 -31.05
N GLU A 44 42.45 2.75 -31.89
CA GLU A 44 41.30 1.89 -32.12
C GLU A 44 41.78 0.46 -32.40
N PRO A 45 41.12 -0.60 -31.89
CA PRO A 45 41.46 -1.95 -32.29
C PRO A 45 41.11 -2.14 -33.77
N SER A 46 42.05 -1.85 -34.66
CA SER A 46 42.01 -2.25 -36.06
C SER A 46 42.17 -3.77 -36.11
N CYS A 47 41.08 -4.48 -35.89
CA CYS A 47 40.95 -5.89 -36.25
C CYS A 47 40.17 -5.97 -37.57
N SER A 48 40.79 -5.48 -38.64
CA SER A 48 40.40 -5.78 -40.02
C SER A 48 41.48 -6.62 -40.67
N LYS A 49 41.65 -7.85 -40.19
CA LYS A 49 42.30 -8.89 -41.00
C LYS A 49 41.25 -9.44 -41.96
N GLU A 50 41.27 -8.96 -43.21
CA GLU A 50 40.55 -9.63 -44.27
C GLU A 50 41.17 -11.02 -44.50
N LEU A 51 40.37 -12.06 -44.23
CA LEU A 51 40.75 -13.45 -44.45
C LEU A 51 41.03 -13.68 -45.94
N SER A 52 42.16 -14.33 -46.21
CA SER A 52 42.58 -14.74 -47.55
C SER A 52 41.56 -15.69 -48.19
N THR A 53 41.57 -15.78 -49.52
CA THR A 53 40.65 -16.64 -50.29
C THR A 53 40.72 -18.12 -49.88
N ILE A 54 41.87 -18.52 -49.34
CA ILE A 54 42.12 -19.89 -48.86
C ILE A 54 41.50 -20.09 -47.47
N GLU A 55 41.59 -19.13 -46.56
CA GLU A 55 40.97 -19.21 -45.23
C GLU A 55 39.43 -19.18 -45.29
N LYS A 56 38.86 -18.50 -46.29
CA LYS A 56 37.41 -18.55 -46.59
C LYS A 56 36.95 -19.91 -47.12
N ALA A 57 37.84 -20.72 -47.69
CA ALA A 57 37.53 -22.06 -48.20
C ALA A 57 37.51 -23.12 -47.07
N TYR A 58 38.24 -22.89 -45.98
CA TYR A 58 38.25 -23.76 -44.79
C TYR A 58 37.21 -23.38 -43.73
N LEU A 59 36.49 -22.27 -43.94
CA LEU A 59 35.27 -21.99 -43.18
C LEU A 59 34.20 -22.97 -43.64
N TRP A 60 33.87 -23.95 -42.80
CA TRP A 60 32.85 -24.96 -43.08
C TRP A 60 31.56 -24.27 -43.50
N LYS A 61 31.22 -24.37 -44.79
CA LYS A 61 29.86 -24.03 -45.28
C LYS A 61 28.91 -25.05 -44.67
N LEU A 62 28.41 -24.78 -43.47
CA LEU A 62 27.28 -25.49 -42.90
C LEU A 62 25.99 -24.95 -43.55
N GLY A 63 25.89 -25.12 -44.87
CA GLY A 63 24.64 -24.96 -45.60
C GLY A 63 23.89 -26.29 -45.58
N HIS A 64 23.44 -26.73 -44.40
CA HIS A 64 22.45 -27.79 -44.35
C HIS A 64 21.10 -27.17 -44.75
N SER A 65 20.57 -27.64 -45.89
CA SER A 65 19.19 -27.33 -46.25
C SER A 65 18.29 -27.92 -45.17
N LYS A 66 17.48 -27.09 -44.51
CA LYS A 66 16.52 -27.52 -43.46
C LYS A 66 15.60 -28.66 -43.91
N THR A 67 15.44 -28.88 -45.22
CA THR A 67 14.60 -29.96 -45.77
C THR A 67 15.25 -31.33 -45.69
N ASP A 68 16.59 -31.40 -45.70
CA ASP A 68 17.32 -32.66 -45.74
C ASP A 68 17.46 -33.23 -44.32
N ASP A 69 17.62 -32.35 -43.33
CA ASP A 69 17.67 -32.69 -41.90
C ASP A 69 16.37 -33.33 -41.36
N VAL A 70 15.24 -33.09 -42.03
CA VAL A 70 13.94 -33.70 -41.68
C VAL A 70 13.87 -35.16 -42.15
N LYS A 71 14.62 -35.52 -43.21
CA LYS A 71 14.62 -36.86 -43.82
C LYS A 71 15.73 -37.77 -43.30
N ASP A 72 16.75 -37.21 -42.65
CA ASP A 72 17.82 -37.98 -42.02
C ASP A 72 17.35 -38.64 -40.70
N PRO A 73 17.39 -39.98 -40.58
CA PRO A 73 16.95 -40.69 -39.38
C PRO A 73 17.82 -40.46 -38.14
N THR A 74 19.01 -39.86 -38.30
CA THR A 74 19.98 -39.62 -37.23
C THR A 74 19.94 -38.19 -36.67
N THR A 75 19.17 -37.28 -37.29
CA THR A 75 19.12 -35.86 -36.89
C THR A 75 18.09 -35.59 -35.78
N ALA A 76 18.38 -34.64 -34.90
CA ALA A 76 17.50 -34.23 -33.80
C ALA A 76 16.11 -33.73 -34.28
N ILE A 77 16.04 -33.18 -35.50
CA ILE A 77 14.81 -32.66 -36.11
C ILE A 77 13.86 -33.80 -36.51
N SER A 78 14.37 -34.92 -37.03
CA SER A 78 13.55 -36.07 -37.44
C SER A 78 12.99 -36.84 -36.23
N THR A 79 13.75 -36.94 -35.14
CA THR A 79 13.30 -37.54 -33.88
C THR A 79 12.19 -36.73 -33.22
N ILE A 80 12.26 -35.38 -33.24
CA ILE A 80 11.17 -34.51 -32.77
C ILE A 80 9.92 -34.68 -33.64
N SER A 81 10.08 -34.73 -34.97
CA SER A 81 8.97 -34.88 -35.91
C SER A 81 8.23 -36.22 -35.75
N LYS A 82 8.96 -37.32 -35.50
CA LYS A 82 8.34 -38.63 -35.20
C LYS A 82 7.52 -38.61 -33.91
N ARG A 83 8.06 -38.03 -32.82
CA ARG A 83 7.32 -37.91 -31.53
C ARG A 83 6.04 -37.07 -31.66
N ILE A 84 6.06 -36.01 -32.46
CA ILE A 84 4.88 -35.18 -32.71
C ILE A 84 3.82 -35.96 -33.50
N ASN A 85 4.22 -36.82 -34.43
CA ASN A 85 3.26 -37.63 -35.19
C ASN A 85 2.72 -38.79 -34.35
N GLU A 86 3.55 -39.43 -33.52
CA GLU A 86 3.13 -40.48 -32.59
C GLU A 86 2.14 -39.98 -31.53
N THR A 87 2.33 -38.76 -31.01
CA THR A 87 1.39 -38.13 -30.06
C THR A 87 0.06 -37.73 -30.71
N LYS A 88 0.05 -37.45 -32.02
CA LYS A 88 -1.19 -37.19 -32.78
C LYS A 88 -2.00 -38.45 -33.07
N THR A 89 -1.33 -39.59 -33.23
CA THR A 89 -2.00 -40.86 -33.60
C THR A 89 -2.40 -41.73 -32.41
N ASN A 90 -1.87 -41.47 -31.20
CA ASN A 90 -2.12 -42.31 -30.01
C ASN A 90 -2.48 -41.51 -28.75
N ILE A 91 -3.54 -40.69 -28.81
CA ILE A 91 -4.20 -40.22 -27.58
C ILE A 91 -5.72 -40.30 -27.75
N PRO A 92 -6.40 -41.29 -27.15
CA PRO A 92 -7.82 -41.15 -26.84
C PRO A 92 -7.96 -40.04 -25.79
N LEU A 93 -8.91 -39.15 -26.04
CA LEU A 93 -9.28 -37.99 -25.25
C LEU A 93 -9.50 -38.34 -23.76
N ILE A 94 -8.46 -38.28 -22.94
CA ILE A 94 -8.57 -38.28 -21.48
C ILE A 94 -7.68 -37.14 -20.97
N SER A 95 -8.23 -35.92 -21.03
CA SER A 95 -7.78 -34.82 -20.21
C SER A 95 -8.44 -34.98 -18.83
N VAL A 96 -7.70 -35.52 -17.86
CA VAL A 96 -8.02 -35.32 -16.44
C VAL A 96 -7.76 -33.86 -16.12
N ILE A 97 -8.76 -33.04 -16.41
CA ILE A 97 -9.00 -31.75 -15.79
C ILE A 97 -10.14 -32.04 -14.82
N PRO A 98 -10.08 -31.64 -13.53
CA PRO A 98 -11.25 -31.74 -12.68
C PRO A 98 -12.29 -30.74 -13.21
N GLU A 99 -13.19 -31.24 -14.05
CA GLU A 99 -14.37 -30.52 -14.50
C GLU A 99 -15.32 -30.34 -13.31
N THR A 100 -15.30 -29.16 -12.71
CA THR A 100 -16.51 -28.65 -12.04
C THR A 100 -17.47 -28.18 -13.14
N LYS A 101 -18.27 -29.12 -13.64
CA LYS A 101 -19.36 -28.79 -14.55
C LYS A 101 -20.45 -27.98 -13.84
N VAL A 102 -20.94 -26.99 -14.60
CA VAL A 102 -22.23 -26.29 -14.48
C VAL A 102 -22.27 -25.12 -13.50
N ARG A 103 -21.92 -23.91 -14.00
CA ARG A 103 -22.62 -22.61 -13.73
C ARG A 103 -21.96 -21.36 -14.37
N ASP A 104 -21.37 -21.39 -15.58
CA ASP A 104 -20.49 -20.27 -16.02
C ASP A 104 -20.74 -19.56 -17.37
N ASP A 105 -21.85 -19.81 -18.09
CA ASP A 105 -22.12 -19.04 -19.32
C ASP A 105 -22.39 -17.54 -19.06
N LYS A 106 -22.92 -17.19 -17.88
CA LYS A 106 -23.05 -15.79 -17.45
C LYS A 106 -21.73 -15.18 -16.97
N LYS A 107 -20.80 -15.96 -16.40
CA LYS A 107 -19.50 -15.43 -15.92
C LYS A 107 -18.55 -15.14 -17.07
N ASN A 108 -18.58 -15.91 -18.15
CA ASN A 108 -17.78 -15.63 -19.35
C ASN A 108 -18.16 -14.29 -20.00
N ASN A 109 -19.46 -13.99 -20.10
CA ASN A 109 -19.95 -12.70 -20.59
C ASN A 109 -19.59 -11.51 -19.69
N ASN A 110 -19.50 -11.71 -18.38
CA ASN A 110 -19.07 -10.65 -17.46
C ASN A 110 -17.55 -10.46 -17.53
N LYS A 111 -16.79 -11.55 -17.64
CA LYS A 111 -15.33 -11.52 -17.80
C LYS A 111 -14.92 -10.80 -19.08
N SER A 112 -15.56 -11.08 -20.22
CA SER A 112 -15.28 -10.38 -21.48
C SER A 112 -15.59 -8.87 -21.39
N LYS A 113 -16.76 -8.50 -20.85
CA LYS A 113 -17.13 -7.09 -20.61
C LYS A 113 -16.18 -6.34 -19.67
N LEU A 114 -15.59 -7.04 -18.69
CA LEU A 114 -14.61 -6.46 -17.78
C LEU A 114 -13.23 -6.33 -18.47
N LEU A 115 -12.84 -7.32 -19.27
CA LEU A 115 -11.60 -7.28 -20.05
C LEU A 115 -11.62 -6.14 -21.09
N GLU A 116 -12.76 -5.87 -21.73
CA GLU A 116 -12.94 -4.73 -22.64
C GLU A 116 -12.75 -3.37 -21.96
N LYS A 117 -13.04 -3.27 -20.66
CA LYS A 117 -12.88 -2.03 -19.87
C LYS A 117 -11.52 -1.93 -19.20
N ALA A 118 -10.86 -3.07 -18.98
CA ALA A 118 -9.61 -3.13 -18.24
C ALA A 118 -8.48 -2.51 -19.07
N PRO A 119 -7.64 -1.65 -18.48
CA PRO A 119 -6.46 -1.14 -19.17
C PRO A 119 -5.48 -2.29 -19.40
N VAL A 120 -5.03 -2.46 -20.64
CA VAL A 120 -3.97 -3.40 -20.99
C VAL A 120 -2.64 -2.75 -20.65
N LEU A 121 -1.90 -3.37 -19.73
CA LEU A 121 -0.58 -2.92 -19.30
C LEU A 121 0.49 -3.70 -20.07
N PRO A 122 1.48 -3.04 -20.69
CA PRO A 122 2.61 -3.74 -21.28
C PRO A 122 3.46 -4.41 -20.21
N TYR A 123 4.13 -5.50 -20.60
CA TYR A 123 5.15 -6.14 -19.78
C TYR A 123 6.31 -5.17 -19.52
N ASP A 124 6.80 -5.13 -18.29
CA ASP A 124 7.80 -4.17 -17.82
C ASP A 124 8.66 -4.81 -16.70
N ILE A 125 9.70 -4.10 -16.25
CA ILE A 125 10.77 -4.59 -15.33
C ILE A 125 10.21 -5.09 -13.99
N ASP A 126 9.09 -4.51 -13.56
CA ASP A 126 8.35 -4.89 -12.35
C ASP A 126 7.72 -6.28 -12.43
N LEU A 127 7.23 -6.66 -13.62
CA LEU A 127 6.72 -8.00 -13.87
C LEU A 127 7.86 -9.02 -14.04
N TYR A 128 9.05 -8.58 -14.46
CA TYR A 128 10.21 -9.48 -14.62
C TYR A 128 10.75 -9.96 -13.27
N HIS A 129 10.92 -9.06 -12.30
CA HIS A 129 11.44 -9.38 -10.96
C HIS A 129 10.33 -9.63 -9.92
N TRP A 130 9.11 -9.93 -10.36
CA TRP A 130 7.95 -10.09 -9.46
C TRP A 130 8.06 -11.33 -8.57
N GLU A 131 8.53 -12.45 -9.13
CA GLU A 131 8.66 -13.73 -8.44
C GLU A 131 10.04 -13.94 -7.80
N ASP A 132 11.02 -13.10 -8.15
CA ASP A 132 12.36 -13.17 -7.58
C ASP A 132 12.31 -12.72 -6.11
N GLU A 133 12.64 -13.60 -5.16
CA GLU A 133 12.68 -13.22 -3.74
C GLU A 133 13.77 -12.18 -3.44
N LYS A 134 14.93 -12.33 -4.09
CA LYS A 134 16.12 -11.47 -3.93
C LYS A 134 16.72 -11.10 -5.28
N PRO A 135 16.15 -10.10 -5.98
CA PRO A 135 16.72 -9.64 -7.24
C PRO A 135 18.11 -9.03 -6.98
N LEU A 136 19.06 -9.37 -7.85
CA LEU A 136 20.41 -8.82 -7.80
C LEU A 136 20.35 -7.39 -8.33
N VAL A 137 20.45 -6.43 -7.42
CA VAL A 137 20.48 -5.02 -7.78
C VAL A 137 21.92 -4.61 -8.06
N PRO A 138 22.19 -3.84 -9.13
CA PRO A 138 23.51 -3.27 -9.38
C PRO A 138 23.92 -2.39 -8.19
N GLU A 139 25.00 -2.78 -7.52
CA GLU A 139 25.59 -1.96 -6.47
C GLU A 139 26.22 -0.73 -7.12
N ILE A 140 25.68 0.45 -6.81
CA ILE A 140 26.28 1.72 -7.23
C ILE A 140 27.48 1.92 -6.32
N VAL A 141 28.62 1.39 -6.73
CA VAL A 141 29.90 1.69 -6.08
C VAL A 141 30.22 3.14 -6.38
N LYS A 142 30.04 4.02 -5.38
CA LYS A 142 30.58 5.38 -5.46
C LYS A 142 32.10 5.25 -5.53
N PHE A 143 32.74 6.03 -6.40
CA PHE A 143 34.20 6.06 -6.45
C PHE A 143 34.73 6.62 -5.13
N ASP A 144 35.58 5.85 -4.45
CA ASP A 144 36.32 6.32 -3.29
C ASP A 144 37.15 7.54 -3.71
N SER A 145 36.79 8.71 -3.20
CA SER A 145 37.63 9.90 -3.35
C SER A 145 38.99 9.62 -2.70
N LEU A 146 40.06 9.91 -3.43
CA LEU A 146 41.43 9.78 -2.91
C LEU A 146 41.68 10.72 -1.70
N HIS A 147 40.79 11.69 -1.47
CA HIS A 147 40.88 12.65 -0.39
C HIS A 147 40.15 12.17 0.88
N LYS A 148 40.75 11.19 1.57
CA LYS A 148 40.30 10.69 2.89
C LYS A 148 40.20 11.75 4.00
N PHE A 149 40.76 12.94 3.77
CA PHE A 149 40.70 14.05 4.71
C PHE A 149 39.42 14.89 4.58
N TRP A 150 38.84 14.94 3.37
CA TRP A 150 37.67 15.77 3.08
C TRP A 150 36.38 14.96 2.97
N GLU A 151 36.49 13.65 2.77
CA GLU A 151 35.36 12.74 2.67
C GLU A 151 35.57 11.56 3.61
N THR A 152 34.54 11.27 4.40
CA THR A 152 34.48 10.05 5.22
C THR A 152 34.34 8.86 4.28
N LYS A 153 35.02 7.76 4.58
CA LYS A 153 34.83 6.51 3.84
C LYS A 153 33.40 6.04 4.10
N ASP A 154 32.55 6.03 3.08
CA ASP A 154 31.20 5.46 3.10
C ASP A 154 31.27 3.90 3.18
N ASP A 155 32.06 3.37 4.13
CA ASP A 155 32.16 1.94 4.42
C ASP A 155 30.95 1.46 5.28
N ASP A 156 29.97 2.35 5.52
CA ASP A 156 28.75 2.07 6.28
C ASP A 156 27.88 1.06 5.52
N THR A 157 28.11 -0.21 5.84
CA THR A 157 27.46 -1.37 5.22
C THR A 157 25.93 -1.31 5.43
N GLU A 158 25.47 -0.74 6.54
CA GLU A 158 24.04 -0.58 6.85
C GLU A 158 23.33 0.43 5.93
N GLU A 159 23.97 1.55 5.57
CA GLU A 159 23.39 2.52 4.64
C GLU A 159 23.27 1.93 3.23
N ASN A 160 24.25 1.13 2.82
CA ASN A 160 24.24 0.40 1.55
C ASN A 160 23.14 -0.67 1.50
N GLU A 161 22.82 -1.33 2.61
CA GLU A 161 21.71 -2.28 2.70
C GLU A 161 20.34 -1.59 2.56
N ALA A 162 20.14 -0.46 3.24
CA ALA A 162 18.91 0.34 3.10
C ALA A 162 18.71 0.85 1.66
N LEU A 163 19.78 1.29 1.00
CA LEU A 163 19.74 1.70 -0.41
C LEU A 163 19.41 0.52 -1.34
N LYS A 164 19.95 -0.67 -1.07
CA LYS A 164 19.61 -1.90 -1.81
C LYS A 164 18.13 -2.22 -1.70
N GLU A 165 17.54 -2.14 -0.50
CA GLU A 165 16.10 -2.38 -0.32
C GLU A 165 15.23 -1.39 -1.11
N VAL A 166 15.59 -0.11 -1.10
CA VAL A 166 14.88 0.93 -1.87
C VAL A 166 14.98 0.66 -3.37
N GLN A 167 16.14 0.22 -3.86
CA GLN A 167 16.33 -0.12 -5.27
C GLN A 167 15.55 -1.39 -5.66
N ILE A 168 15.51 -2.41 -4.80
CA ILE A 168 14.68 -3.61 -4.98
C ILE A 168 13.20 -3.21 -5.06
N ALA A 169 12.75 -2.32 -4.17
CA ALA A 169 11.39 -1.80 -4.21
C ALA A 169 11.11 -1.02 -5.51
N SER A 170 12.09 -0.26 -6.01
CA SER A 170 11.97 0.42 -7.31
C SER A 170 11.88 -0.55 -8.48
N LEU A 171 12.55 -1.70 -8.45
CA LEU A 171 12.43 -2.71 -9.50
C LEU A 171 11.05 -3.34 -9.52
N ARG A 172 10.41 -3.54 -8.37
CA ARG A 172 9.07 -4.15 -8.26
C ARG A 172 7.91 -3.15 -8.34
N THR A 173 8.19 -1.86 -8.40
CA THR A 173 7.16 -0.82 -8.46
C THR A 173 7.19 -0.08 -9.79
N ARG A 174 6.08 -0.14 -10.53
CA ARG A 174 5.89 0.71 -11.70
C ARG A 174 5.30 2.06 -11.34
N LYS A 175 5.80 3.11 -12.00
CA LYS A 175 5.13 4.42 -12.04
C LYS A 175 4.15 4.40 -13.21
N ILE A 176 2.87 4.62 -12.92
CA ILE A 176 1.81 4.69 -13.94
C ILE A 176 1.35 6.13 -14.02
N ASP A 177 1.62 6.77 -15.15
CA ASP A 177 1.08 8.10 -15.42
C ASP A 177 -0.44 8.03 -15.54
N PHE A 178 -1.12 9.03 -14.98
CA PHE A 178 -2.56 9.13 -15.09
C PHE A 178 -2.95 9.39 -16.55
N SER A 179 -3.35 8.34 -17.27
CA SER A 179 -3.76 8.40 -18.68
C SER A 179 -5.14 9.07 -18.91
N GLY A 180 -5.77 9.59 -17.85
CA GLY A 180 -7.05 10.28 -17.92
C GLY A 180 -6.91 11.77 -18.20
N LYS A 181 -7.97 12.37 -18.73
CA LYS A 181 -8.07 13.84 -18.80
C LYS A 181 -8.31 14.41 -17.41
N PHE A 182 -7.50 15.37 -17.00
CA PHE A 182 -7.73 16.10 -15.76
C PHE A 182 -8.93 17.02 -15.94
N GLU A 183 -10.01 16.76 -15.19
CA GLU A 183 -11.16 17.67 -15.13
C GLU A 183 -11.09 18.49 -13.84
N PRO A 184 -11.14 19.84 -13.92
CA PRO A 184 -11.15 20.67 -12.73
C PRO A 184 -12.42 20.42 -11.90
N VAL A 185 -12.33 20.65 -10.60
CA VAL A 185 -13.45 20.45 -9.67
C VAL A 185 -14.57 21.43 -10.00
N LYS A 186 -15.73 20.88 -10.38
CA LYS A 186 -16.87 21.65 -10.90
C LYS A 186 -17.63 22.41 -9.81
N TRP A 187 -17.68 21.91 -8.58
CA TRP A 187 -18.49 22.51 -7.50
C TRP A 187 -18.02 22.07 -6.11
N SER A 188 -18.36 22.87 -5.09
CA SER A 188 -18.07 22.57 -3.68
C SER A 188 -19.19 21.77 -3.03
N CYS A 189 -18.88 21.15 -1.88
CA CYS A 189 -19.80 20.29 -1.17
C CYS A 189 -21.10 20.94 -0.77
N ARG A 190 -21.06 22.17 -0.27
CA ARG A 190 -22.24 22.97 0.10
C ARG A 190 -23.28 22.21 0.94
N ALA A 191 -22.89 21.14 1.63
CA ALA A 191 -23.77 20.47 2.56
C ALA A 191 -24.01 21.39 3.77
N PRO A 192 -25.24 21.45 4.30
CA PRO A 192 -25.53 22.24 5.49
C PRO A 192 -24.82 21.62 6.70
N LEU A 193 -23.95 22.40 7.35
CA LEU A 193 -23.32 22.00 8.61
C LEU A 193 -24.26 22.28 9.79
N PRO A 194 -24.07 21.61 10.94
CA PRO A 194 -24.79 21.92 12.18
C PRO A 194 -24.53 23.36 12.68
N SER A 195 -23.48 24.02 12.19
CA SER A 195 -23.19 25.43 12.47
C SER A 195 -24.00 26.42 11.63
N GLY A 196 -24.85 25.95 10.71
CA GLY A 196 -25.61 26.78 9.76
C GLY A 196 -24.82 27.28 8.55
N LYS A 197 -23.50 27.06 8.52
CA LYS A 197 -22.66 27.34 7.34
C LYS A 197 -22.73 26.19 6.33
N LEU A 198 -22.39 26.46 5.07
CA LEU A 198 -22.27 25.44 4.04
C LEU A 198 -20.84 24.90 3.95
N CYS A 199 -20.69 23.61 3.59
CA CYS A 199 -19.38 22.98 3.49
C CYS A 199 -18.54 23.61 2.37
N PRO A 200 -17.36 24.20 2.68
CA PRO A 200 -16.52 24.86 1.67
C PRO A 200 -15.67 23.90 0.84
N ARG A 201 -15.57 22.62 1.24
CA ARG A 201 -14.66 21.63 0.64
C ARG A 201 -15.01 21.38 -0.84
N LYS A 202 -13.98 21.26 -1.68
CA LYS A 202 -14.07 21.11 -3.15
C LYS A 202 -13.37 19.81 -3.60
N ASP A 203 -13.89 18.66 -3.19
CA ASP A 203 -13.34 17.37 -3.66
C ASP A 203 -13.97 16.96 -5.01
N ARG A 204 -13.32 16.04 -5.74
CA ARG A 204 -13.75 15.67 -7.11
C ARG A 204 -14.98 14.75 -7.15
N TYR A 205 -15.13 13.85 -6.17
CA TYR A 205 -16.19 12.82 -6.17
C TYR A 205 -16.91 12.68 -4.83
N LYS A 206 -16.18 12.65 -3.71
CA LYS A 206 -16.73 12.42 -2.36
C LYS A 206 -16.14 13.40 -1.36
N CYS A 207 -17.01 13.98 -0.54
CA CYS A 207 -16.64 14.71 0.66
C CYS A 207 -16.52 13.71 1.81
N PRO A 208 -15.39 13.67 2.54
CA PRO A 208 -15.21 12.79 3.69
C PRO A 208 -16.29 12.90 4.78
N PHE A 209 -16.93 14.06 4.91
CA PHE A 209 -17.96 14.30 5.93
C PHE A 209 -19.39 14.05 5.45
N HIS A 210 -19.70 14.38 4.20
CA HIS A 210 -21.08 14.44 3.70
C HIS A 210 -21.36 13.45 2.55
N GLY A 211 -20.38 12.63 2.16
CA GLY A 211 -20.53 11.61 1.14
C GLY A 211 -20.36 12.13 -0.29
N LYS A 212 -21.08 11.53 -1.24
CA LYS A 212 -20.99 11.91 -2.65
C LYS A 212 -21.35 13.38 -2.77
N ILE A 213 -20.47 14.14 -3.40
CA ILE A 213 -20.74 15.54 -3.60
C ILE A 213 -21.88 15.57 -4.67
N ILE A 214 -22.88 16.44 -4.53
CA ILE A 214 -23.94 16.69 -5.52
C ILE A 214 -24.01 18.20 -5.82
N LYS A 215 -24.51 18.60 -7.00
CA LYS A 215 -24.78 20.00 -7.32
C LYS A 215 -25.83 20.57 -6.34
N ARG A 216 -25.41 21.52 -5.51
CA ARG A 216 -26.27 22.21 -4.53
C ARG A 216 -26.32 23.71 -4.76
N ASP A 217 -27.48 24.29 -4.53
CA ASP A 217 -27.75 25.72 -4.59
C ASP A 217 -27.05 26.50 -3.45
N ALA A 218 -27.16 27.82 -3.48
CA ALA A 218 -26.61 28.72 -2.46
C ALA A 218 -27.17 28.47 -1.04
N ALA A 219 -28.30 27.78 -0.92
CA ALA A 219 -28.88 27.35 0.35
C ALA A 219 -28.44 25.93 0.79
N GLY A 220 -27.65 25.22 -0.02
CA GLY A 220 -27.20 23.85 0.27
C GLY A 220 -28.21 22.75 -0.08
N ASN A 221 -29.29 23.10 -0.78
CA ASN A 221 -30.28 22.16 -1.31
C ASN A 221 -29.82 21.58 -2.65
N PRO A 222 -29.98 20.27 -2.90
CA PRO A 222 -29.68 19.67 -4.19
C PRO A 222 -30.58 20.21 -5.30
N VAL A 223 -29.98 20.53 -6.46
CA VAL A 223 -30.70 21.04 -7.64
C VAL A 223 -31.51 19.93 -8.31
N ASP A 224 -30.93 18.72 -8.38
CA ASP A 224 -31.56 17.56 -8.99
C ASP A 224 -32.00 16.57 -7.90
N PRO A 225 -33.32 16.38 -7.69
CA PRO A 225 -33.84 15.49 -6.63
C PRO A 225 -33.51 14.02 -6.88
N THR A 226 -33.18 13.64 -8.13
CA THR A 226 -32.78 12.29 -8.51
C THR A 226 -31.39 11.91 -7.99
N GLU A 227 -30.50 12.89 -7.77
CA GLU A 227 -29.17 12.66 -7.21
C GLU A 227 -29.16 12.63 -5.67
N VAL A 228 -30.27 13.06 -5.04
CA VAL A 228 -30.50 13.01 -3.58
C VAL A 228 -30.79 11.60 -3.09
N ALA A 229 -30.94 10.67 -4.03
CA ALA A 229 -30.62 9.29 -3.76
C ALA A 229 -29.16 9.20 -3.28
N GLY A 230 -28.97 9.24 -1.95
CA GLY A 230 -28.00 8.36 -1.31
C GLY A 230 -28.32 6.90 -1.71
N PRO A 231 -27.99 5.88 -0.92
CA PRO A 231 -28.76 4.65 -1.00
C PRO A 231 -30.21 4.96 -0.56
N SER A 232 -30.98 5.72 -1.35
CA SER A 232 -32.43 5.67 -1.29
C SER A 232 -32.77 4.24 -1.62
N ASN A 233 -33.52 3.63 -0.70
CA ASN A 233 -34.06 2.29 -0.72
C ASN A 233 -35.04 2.07 -1.92
N ALA A 234 -34.57 2.35 -3.14
CA ALA A 234 -35.30 2.23 -4.39
C ALA A 234 -34.89 0.96 -5.16
N SER A 235 -34.23 0.01 -4.51
CA SER A 235 -34.55 -1.39 -4.74
C SER A 235 -35.65 -1.76 -3.75
N THR A 236 -36.88 -1.87 -4.23
CA THR A 236 -37.99 -2.53 -3.52
C THR A 236 -37.73 -4.04 -3.32
N SER A 237 -36.51 -4.51 -3.59
CA SER A 237 -36.02 -5.80 -3.15
C SER A 237 -35.47 -5.61 -1.74
N VAL A 238 -36.11 -6.32 -0.81
CA VAL A 238 -35.49 -6.65 0.47
C VAL A 238 -34.07 -7.13 0.17
N PRO A 239 -33.01 -6.58 0.80
CA PRO A 239 -31.66 -7.08 0.60
C PRO A 239 -31.63 -8.60 0.86
N ASP A 240 -30.88 -9.38 0.07
CA ASP A 240 -30.85 -10.85 0.16
C ASP A 240 -30.63 -11.38 1.61
N TRP A 241 -29.84 -10.68 2.43
CA TRP A 241 -29.59 -11.06 3.82
C TRP A 241 -30.80 -10.87 4.76
N GLN A 242 -31.83 -10.16 4.29
CA GLN A 242 -33.07 -9.86 4.99
C GLN A 242 -34.26 -10.67 4.43
N ASP A 243 -34.00 -11.63 3.53
CA ASP A 243 -35.01 -12.53 3.00
C ASP A 243 -35.66 -13.40 4.10
N PRO A 244 -37.00 -13.54 4.11
CA PRO A 244 -37.70 -14.26 5.17
C PRO A 244 -37.38 -15.75 5.21
N ASP A 245 -37.09 -16.36 4.06
CA ASP A 245 -36.74 -17.78 3.96
C ASP A 245 -35.32 -18.03 4.49
N LEU A 246 -34.36 -17.17 4.13
CA LEU A 246 -33.00 -17.23 4.66
C LEU A 246 -32.99 -17.07 6.18
N LEU A 247 -33.75 -16.10 6.72
CA LEU A 247 -33.86 -15.91 8.17
C LEU A 247 -34.44 -17.15 8.85
N LYS A 248 -35.40 -17.84 8.24
CA LYS A 248 -35.98 -19.08 8.78
C LYS A 248 -34.97 -20.24 8.78
N ASP A 249 -34.17 -20.36 7.73
CA ASP A 249 -33.12 -21.37 7.66
C ASP A 249 -32.02 -21.11 8.71
N ILE A 250 -31.65 -19.85 8.92
CA ILE A 250 -30.72 -19.46 10.00
C ILE A 250 -31.35 -19.72 11.37
N GLU A 251 -32.64 -19.43 11.58
CA GLU A 251 -33.36 -19.73 12.84
C GLU A 251 -33.36 -21.24 13.13
N VAL A 252 -33.56 -22.09 12.11
CA VAL A 252 -33.52 -23.56 12.24
C VAL A 252 -32.10 -24.04 12.53
N ALA A 253 -31.10 -23.52 11.82
CA ALA A 253 -29.70 -23.93 11.99
C ALA A 253 -29.10 -23.49 13.33
N THR A 254 -29.46 -22.30 13.81
CA THR A 254 -28.92 -21.72 15.05
C THR A 254 -29.79 -21.99 16.27
N GLY A 255 -31.06 -22.35 16.08
CA GLY A 255 -32.04 -22.52 17.16
C GLY A 255 -32.42 -21.21 17.86
N ILE A 256 -32.04 -20.07 17.31
CA ILE A 256 -32.24 -18.73 17.89
C ILE A 256 -33.28 -17.99 17.05
N ASN A 257 -34.40 -17.61 17.66
CA ASN A 257 -35.41 -16.79 16.99
C ASN A 257 -34.85 -15.38 16.67
N LEU A 258 -34.77 -15.03 15.39
CA LEU A 258 -34.25 -13.74 14.90
C LEU A 258 -35.32 -12.65 14.89
N LYS A 259 -36.60 -13.02 15.06
CA LYS A 259 -37.70 -12.07 15.23
C LYS A 259 -37.54 -11.29 16.54
N LEU A 260 -37.39 -9.97 16.40
CA LEU A 260 -37.45 -9.04 17.53
C LEU A 260 -38.76 -9.24 18.30
N PRO A 261 -38.73 -9.36 19.63
CA PRO A 261 -39.95 -9.37 20.42
C PRO A 261 -40.65 -8.03 20.20
N GLN A 262 -41.81 -8.08 19.54
CA GLN A 262 -42.69 -6.94 19.40
C GLN A 262 -42.92 -6.38 20.81
N LYS A 263 -42.57 -5.10 21.03
CA LYS A 263 -42.81 -4.39 22.30
C LYS A 263 -44.32 -4.27 22.51
N ARG A 264 -44.97 -5.36 22.89
CA ARG A 264 -46.27 -5.31 23.55
C ARG A 264 -46.02 -4.55 24.84
N GLY A 265 -46.70 -3.42 24.98
CA GLY A 265 -46.64 -2.57 26.17
C GLY A 265 -46.73 -3.41 27.43
N LYS A 266 -46.07 -2.95 28.51
CA LYS A 266 -45.97 -3.64 29.80
C LYS A 266 -47.34 -4.16 30.27
N VAL A 267 -47.68 -5.39 29.90
CA VAL A 267 -48.74 -6.14 30.56
C VAL A 267 -48.15 -6.50 31.91
N LYS A 268 -48.70 -5.93 32.99
CA LYS A 268 -48.40 -6.38 34.35
C LYS A 268 -48.69 -7.88 34.38
N LYS A 269 -47.64 -8.72 34.40
CA LYS A 269 -47.81 -10.14 34.68
C LYS A 269 -48.44 -10.21 36.07
N LYS A 270 -49.63 -10.81 36.16
CA LYS A 270 -50.17 -11.24 37.45
C LYS A 270 -49.11 -12.16 38.06
N GLU A 271 -48.64 -11.78 39.23
CA GLU A 271 -47.75 -12.64 39.99
C GLU A 271 -48.61 -13.77 40.51
N ASP A 272 -48.53 -14.94 39.86
CA ASP A 272 -49.00 -16.17 40.49
C ASP A 272 -48.24 -16.30 41.81
N GLY A 273 -48.95 -16.52 42.92
CA GLY A 273 -48.40 -16.57 44.29
C GLY A 273 -47.39 -17.69 44.55
N LEU A 274 -46.80 -18.28 43.51
CA LEU A 274 -45.72 -19.24 43.59
C LEU A 274 -44.36 -18.56 43.46
N THR A 275 -43.53 -18.74 44.48
CA THR A 275 -42.15 -18.28 44.50
C THR A 275 -41.33 -19.00 43.43
N ASN A 276 -40.85 -18.24 42.43
CA ASN A 276 -39.98 -18.79 41.38
C ASN A 276 -38.60 -19.16 41.97
N ILE A 277 -38.36 -20.45 42.20
CA ILE A 277 -37.10 -20.99 42.77
C ILE A 277 -35.87 -20.58 41.93
N LYS A 278 -36.06 -20.38 40.62
CA LYS A 278 -35.00 -19.88 39.70
C LYS A 278 -34.62 -18.41 39.95
N LYS A 279 -35.52 -17.58 40.48
CA LYS A 279 -35.22 -16.19 40.90
C LYS A 279 -34.51 -16.13 42.26
N ILE A 280 -34.69 -17.14 43.12
CA ILE A 280 -34.01 -17.26 44.42
C ILE A 280 -32.49 -17.49 44.22
N LYS A 281 -32.07 -17.98 43.05
CA LYS A 281 -30.66 -18.09 42.67
C LYS A 281 -29.98 -16.76 42.32
N VAL A 282 -30.67 -15.61 42.40
CA VAL A 282 -29.98 -14.31 42.40
C VAL A 282 -29.19 -14.21 43.69
N ASN A 283 -27.92 -14.60 43.58
CA ASN A 283 -26.96 -14.71 44.65
C ASN A 283 -26.89 -13.37 45.41
N THR A 284 -26.77 -13.42 46.74
CA THR A 284 -26.53 -12.23 47.58
C THR A 284 -25.33 -11.45 47.05
N ARG A 285 -24.33 -12.16 46.53
CA ARG A 285 -23.17 -11.62 45.81
C ARG A 285 -23.59 -10.77 44.62
N ASP A 286 -24.48 -11.23 43.73
CA ASP A 286 -24.90 -10.49 42.54
C ASP A 286 -25.69 -9.22 42.87
N ARG A 287 -26.48 -9.26 43.95
CA ARG A 287 -27.17 -8.08 44.46
C ARG A 287 -26.17 -7.05 44.99
N LEU A 288 -25.15 -7.51 45.72
CA LEU A 288 -24.11 -6.65 46.28
C LEU A 288 -23.19 -6.09 45.19
N THR A 289 -22.75 -6.91 44.23
CA THR A 289 -21.94 -6.45 43.09
C THR A 289 -22.67 -5.39 42.29
N LYS A 290 -23.97 -5.54 42.02
CA LYS A 290 -24.78 -4.50 41.36
C LYS A 290 -24.83 -3.19 42.15
N LYS A 291 -24.95 -3.25 43.48
CA LYS A 291 -24.91 -2.05 44.34
C LYS A 291 -23.54 -1.37 44.33
N ILE A 292 -22.47 -2.17 44.39
CA ILE A 292 -21.08 -1.69 44.34
C ILE A 292 -20.82 -1.05 42.97
N ILE A 293 -21.07 -1.75 41.87
CA ILE A 293 -20.89 -1.24 40.50
C ILE A 293 -21.70 0.03 40.28
N LYS A 294 -22.95 0.11 40.75
CA LYS A 294 -23.75 1.35 40.66
C LYS A 294 -23.12 2.51 41.42
N ARG A 295 -22.52 2.26 42.59
CA ARG A 295 -21.81 3.28 43.38
C ARG A 295 -20.53 3.74 42.68
N TYR A 296 -19.75 2.85 42.08
CA TYR A 296 -18.45 3.19 41.46
C TYR A 296 -18.51 3.54 39.96
N LYS A 297 -19.66 3.42 39.31
CA LYS A 297 -19.83 3.72 37.87
C LYS A 297 -19.37 5.12 37.47
N HIS A 298 -19.47 6.09 38.38
CA HIS A 298 -19.02 7.45 38.13
C HIS A 298 -17.50 7.61 38.24
N TYR A 299 -16.81 6.78 39.04
CA TYR A 299 -15.35 6.75 39.10
C TYR A 299 -14.75 6.15 37.83
N ALA A 300 -15.35 5.09 37.27
CA ALA A 300 -14.92 4.51 36.01
C ALA A 300 -14.90 5.57 34.89
N LYS A 301 -16.01 6.30 34.71
CA LYS A 301 -16.08 7.41 33.75
C LYS A 301 -15.04 8.50 34.00
N LYS A 302 -14.81 8.86 35.27
CA LYS A 302 -13.79 9.86 35.62
C LYS A 302 -12.37 9.37 35.28
N LEU A 303 -12.08 8.08 35.48
CA LEU A 303 -10.79 7.49 35.10
C LEU A 303 -10.63 7.48 33.58
N ASP A 304 -11.68 7.08 32.84
CA ASP A 304 -11.69 7.11 31.37
C ASP A 304 -11.50 8.54 30.83
N ASP A 305 -12.13 9.54 31.47
CA ASP A 305 -11.98 10.95 31.10
C ASP A 305 -10.55 11.47 31.39
N ILE A 306 -9.94 11.04 32.50
CA ILE A 306 -8.55 11.38 32.84
C ILE A 306 -7.58 10.73 31.84
N GLU A 307 -7.80 9.46 31.49
CA GLU A 307 -7.00 8.74 30.50
C GLU A 307 -7.10 9.41 29.13
N ARG A 308 -8.32 9.79 28.72
CA ARG A 308 -8.54 10.53 27.47
C ARG A 308 -7.87 11.91 27.48
N LYS A 309 -7.88 12.61 28.61
CA LYS A 309 -7.13 13.88 28.76
C LYS A 309 -5.63 13.67 28.66
N LYS A 310 -5.07 12.67 29.34
CA LYS A 310 -3.64 12.33 29.27
C LYS A 310 -3.22 11.93 27.85
N PHE A 311 -4.06 11.17 27.16
CA PHE A 311 -3.83 10.80 25.77
C PHE A 311 -3.79 12.04 24.87
N ASN A 312 -4.78 12.93 24.99
CA ASN A 312 -4.80 14.18 24.22
C ASN A 312 -3.62 15.11 24.55
N ASP A 313 -3.19 15.18 25.81
CA ASP A 313 -2.07 16.02 26.24
C ASP A 313 -0.72 15.50 25.73
N LYS A 314 -0.52 14.18 25.74
CA LYS A 314 0.74 13.56 25.27
C LYS A 314 0.82 13.37 23.76
N PHE A 315 -0.31 13.09 23.12
CA PHE A 315 -0.36 12.61 21.74
C PHE A 315 -1.33 13.40 20.85
N GLY A 316 -2.00 14.43 21.38
CA GLY A 316 -2.92 15.27 20.60
C GLY A 316 -2.20 16.13 19.56
N ASP A 317 -1.00 16.61 19.90
CA ASP A 317 -0.22 17.51 19.04
C ASP A 317 0.75 16.77 18.10
N GLN A 318 0.91 15.45 18.26
CA GLN A 318 1.72 14.62 17.34
C GLN A 318 1.22 14.60 15.90
N TRP A 319 0.00 15.07 15.64
CA TRP A 319 -0.58 15.11 14.29
C TRP A 319 -0.56 16.51 13.67
N ASN A 320 0.00 17.51 14.38
CA ASN A 320 0.18 18.87 13.88
C ASN A 320 1.63 19.05 13.39
N TYR A 321 1.98 18.37 12.30
CA TYR A 321 3.16 18.73 11.52
C TYR A 321 2.76 19.83 10.54
N TYR A 322 3.26 21.04 10.75
CA TYR A 322 3.35 22.12 9.75
C TYR A 322 4.81 22.37 9.43
#